data_AF-A0A812Y0U9-F1
#
_entry.id   AF-A0A812Y0U9-F1
#
_cell.length_a   1.000
_cell.length_b   1.000
_cell.length_c   1.000
_cell.angle_alpha   90.00
_cell.angle_beta   90.00
_cell.angle_gamma   90.00
#
_symmetry.space_group_name_H-M   'P 1'
#
loop_
_entity.id
_entity.type
_entity.pdbx_description
1 polymer ?
#
loop_
_entity_poly.entity_id
_entity_poly.type
_entity_poly.pdbx_seq_one_letter_code
_entity_poly.pdbx_strand_id
1 'polypeptide(L)'
;WAPGAVMVGRRLVFLLAVTPLARAASAKAADEPSTAEASISAGEPEINPKEITKAVQLLDRVFKREHGKIGQCGVVSELNDHVTWENTTSLLPQAHQCHQRLSTNCTLSFRQMQCPEECPFLAPDLHFPCMFSCRSPQRCSGSNVDTPFPDKEYNLCSSCSVVGCKYCIRSDFCAKCHDGFSEKDGSCIFTLTSGGWAAIVMYVLIGLIVLLVITAIVYCLAGS
;
A
#
# COMPACT_ATOMS: atom_id res chain seq x y z
N TRP A 1 -3.65 -47.99 -12.82
CA TRP A 1 -2.28 -47.46 -13.01
C TRP A 1 -2.00 -46.51 -11.86
N ALA A 2 -0.86 -46.69 -11.20
CA ALA A 2 -0.64 -46.36 -9.79
C ALA A 2 -0.34 -44.87 -9.52
N PRO A 3 -0.71 -44.32 -8.34
CA PRO A 3 -0.09 -43.13 -7.79
C PRO A 3 1.16 -43.51 -6.98
N GLY A 4 2.33 -43.06 -7.44
CA GLY A 4 3.60 -43.20 -6.74
C GLY A 4 3.75 -42.13 -5.66
N ALA A 5 3.55 -42.50 -4.40
CA ALA A 5 3.88 -41.68 -3.25
C ALA A 5 5.38 -41.82 -2.92
N VAL A 6 6.15 -40.76 -3.15
CA VAL A 6 7.55 -40.66 -2.73
C VAL A 6 7.59 -40.00 -1.36
N MET A 7 7.68 -40.81 -0.29
CA MET A 7 8.02 -40.32 1.04
C MET A 7 9.52 -40.05 1.11
N VAL A 8 9.91 -38.78 1.02
CA VAL A 8 11.28 -38.35 1.37
C VAL A 8 11.31 -38.08 2.87
N GLY A 9 11.88 -39.03 3.62
CA GLY A 9 12.20 -38.88 5.03
C GLY A 9 13.23 -37.78 5.25
N ARG A 10 12.77 -36.58 5.64
CA ARG A 10 13.64 -35.50 6.11
C ARG A 10 13.91 -35.71 7.59
N ARG A 11 15.15 -36.13 7.89
CA ARG A 11 15.72 -36.14 9.25
C ARG A 11 15.56 -34.75 9.87
N LEU A 12 14.76 -34.65 10.93
CA LEU A 12 14.77 -33.51 11.85
C LEU A 12 16.11 -33.54 12.58
N VAL A 13 17.07 -32.72 12.11
CA VAL A 13 18.25 -32.38 12.90
C VAL A 13 17.86 -31.16 13.73
N PHE A 14 17.51 -31.40 15.00
CA PHE A 14 17.35 -30.37 16.02
C PHE A 14 18.76 -29.82 16.35
N LEU A 15 19.21 -28.83 15.58
CA LEU A 15 20.33 -27.98 15.98
C LEU A 15 19.80 -26.97 16.99
N LEU A 16 19.98 -27.28 18.28
CA LEU A 16 19.93 -26.31 19.36
C LEU A 16 21.09 -25.33 19.20
N ALA A 17 20.89 -24.32 18.36
CA ALA A 17 21.79 -23.17 18.30
C ALA A 17 21.51 -22.31 19.54
N VAL A 18 22.33 -22.50 20.57
CA VAL A 18 22.45 -21.59 21.72
C VAL A 18 23.01 -20.27 21.19
N THR A 19 22.13 -19.31 20.91
CA THR A 19 22.56 -17.93 20.60
C THR A 19 23.01 -17.23 21.88
N PRO A 20 24.22 -16.67 21.93
CA PRO A 20 24.69 -15.91 23.08
C PRO A 20 23.90 -14.60 23.20
N LEU A 21 23.30 -14.45 24.38
CA LEU A 21 22.66 -13.25 24.89
C LEU A 21 23.74 -12.20 25.20
N ALA A 22 24.11 -11.34 24.23
CA ALA A 22 25.04 -10.24 24.49
C ALA A 22 24.92 -9.09 23.47
N ARG A 23 24.09 -8.09 23.76
CA ARG A 23 24.56 -6.74 24.12
C ARG A 23 23.36 -5.84 24.38
N ALA A 24 23.32 -5.32 25.59
CA ALA A 24 22.45 -4.23 26.00
C ALA A 24 22.59 -3.06 25.01
N ALA A 25 21.48 -2.72 24.36
CA ALA A 25 21.34 -1.45 23.69
C ALA A 25 21.37 -0.35 24.75
N SER A 26 22.40 0.49 24.69
CA SER A 26 22.43 1.78 25.37
C SER A 26 21.38 2.65 24.67
N ALA A 27 20.15 2.64 25.18
CA ALA A 27 19.11 3.56 24.79
C ALA A 27 19.55 4.96 25.22
N LYS A 28 20.14 5.69 24.28
CA LYS A 28 20.36 7.13 24.39
C LYS A 28 18.96 7.74 24.47
N ALA A 29 18.64 8.35 25.62
CA ALA A 29 17.44 9.16 25.79
C ALA A 29 17.35 10.13 24.61
N ALA A 30 16.41 9.86 23.71
CA ALA A 30 15.98 10.83 22.73
C ALA A 30 15.13 11.82 23.52
N ASP A 31 15.60 13.06 23.58
CA ASP A 31 14.83 14.20 24.06
C ASP A 31 13.44 14.15 23.43
N GLU A 32 12.41 14.11 24.29
CA GLU A 32 11.04 14.42 23.90
C GLU A 32 11.07 15.77 23.16
N PRO A 33 10.71 15.82 21.86
CA PRO A 33 10.44 17.09 21.24
C PRO A 33 9.21 17.64 21.96
N SER A 34 9.43 18.60 22.84
CA SER A 34 8.42 19.51 23.36
C SER A 34 7.57 19.96 22.19
N THR A 35 6.40 19.34 22.04
CA THR A 35 5.29 19.84 21.25
C THR A 35 4.82 21.08 21.98
N ALA A 36 5.53 22.18 21.78
CA ALA A 36 4.94 23.49 21.87
C ALA A 36 3.83 23.48 20.82
N GLU A 37 2.62 23.13 21.27
CA GLU A 37 1.38 23.42 20.56
C GLU A 37 1.34 24.94 20.40
N ALA A 38 1.98 25.43 19.34
CA ALA A 38 1.72 26.74 18.81
C ALA A 38 0.26 26.68 18.35
N SER A 39 -0.64 27.04 19.25
CA SER A 39 -2.02 27.38 18.95
C SER A 39 -1.98 28.60 18.03
N ILE A 40 -1.70 28.36 16.75
CA ILE A 40 -1.97 29.29 15.67
C ILE A 40 -3.49 29.34 15.63
N SER A 41 -4.04 30.29 16.37
CA SER A 41 -5.39 30.80 16.15
C SER A 41 -5.37 31.39 14.74
N ALA A 42 -5.58 30.51 13.75
CA ALA A 42 -5.77 30.87 12.37
C ALA A 42 -7.12 31.58 12.36
N GLY A 43 -7.09 32.90 12.54
CA GLY A 43 -8.22 33.75 12.20
C GLY A 43 -8.59 33.42 10.77
N GLU A 44 -9.77 32.84 10.59
CA GLU A 44 -10.32 32.43 9.30
C GLU A 44 -10.19 33.63 8.36
N PRO A 45 -9.28 33.62 7.37
CA PRO A 45 -9.12 34.77 6.51
C PRO A 45 -10.46 34.98 5.81
N GLU A 46 -11.02 36.18 5.94
CA GLU A 46 -12.28 36.54 5.28
C GLU A 46 -12.01 36.57 3.76
N ILE A 47 -12.08 35.41 3.11
CA ILE A 47 -11.71 35.28 1.70
C ILE A 47 -12.82 35.94 0.88
N ASN A 48 -12.50 37.10 0.30
CA ASN A 48 -13.42 37.83 -0.55
C ASN A 48 -13.77 36.98 -1.79
N PRO A 49 -15.05 36.59 -2.00
CA PRO A 49 -15.45 35.71 -3.11
C PRO A 49 -15.14 36.29 -4.50
N LYS A 50 -14.97 37.62 -4.61
CA LYS A 50 -14.58 38.28 -5.87
C LYS A 50 -13.12 38.01 -6.25
N GLU A 51 -12.23 37.86 -5.28
CA GLU A 51 -10.81 37.54 -5.50
C GLU A 51 -10.65 36.10 -6.01
N ILE A 52 -11.39 35.15 -5.40
CA ILE A 52 -11.42 33.75 -5.86
C ILE A 52 -11.87 33.66 -7.32
N THR A 53 -12.95 34.36 -7.67
CA THR A 53 -13.50 34.31 -9.03
C THR A 53 -12.49 34.83 -10.06
N LYS A 54 -11.75 35.90 -9.73
CA LYS A 54 -10.67 36.40 -10.60
C LYS A 54 -9.53 35.40 -10.72
N ALA A 55 -9.08 34.80 -9.62
CA ALA A 55 -8.01 33.81 -9.63
C ALA A 55 -8.38 32.57 -10.47
N VAL A 56 -9.61 32.07 -10.32
CA VAL A 56 -10.15 30.96 -11.12
C VAL A 56 -10.21 31.33 -12.61
N GLN A 57 -10.68 32.51 -12.97
CA GLN A 57 -10.70 32.97 -14.37
C GLN A 57 -9.30 33.20 -14.96
N LEU A 58 -8.31 33.53 -14.11
CA LEU A 58 -6.93 33.70 -14.53
C LEU A 58 -6.27 32.33 -14.76
N LEU A 59 -6.49 31.38 -13.85
CA LEU A 59 -6.10 29.98 -14.02
C LEU A 59 -6.73 29.38 -15.27
N ASP A 60 -8.04 29.54 -15.48
CA ASP A 60 -8.73 29.04 -16.68
C ASP A 60 -8.10 29.60 -17.96
N ARG A 61 -7.76 30.91 -17.99
CA ARG A 61 -7.07 31.50 -19.15
C ARG A 61 -5.65 30.99 -19.35
N VAL A 62 -4.91 30.73 -18.28
CA VAL A 62 -3.55 30.17 -18.34
C VAL A 62 -3.62 28.74 -18.86
N PHE A 63 -4.48 27.91 -18.27
CA PHE A 63 -4.71 26.55 -18.75
C PHE A 63 -5.16 26.55 -20.20
N LYS A 64 -6.15 27.36 -20.59
CA LYS A 64 -6.69 27.38 -21.96
C LYS A 64 -5.67 27.86 -23.01
N ARG A 65 -4.76 28.76 -22.64
CA ARG A 65 -3.67 29.23 -23.52
C ARG A 65 -2.56 28.19 -23.66
N GLU A 66 -2.28 27.44 -22.60
CA GLU A 66 -1.37 26.29 -22.64
C GLU A 66 -2.00 25.12 -23.42
N HIS A 67 -3.29 24.80 -23.22
CA HIS A 67 -4.03 23.74 -23.91
C HIS A 67 -4.03 23.86 -25.44
N GLY A 68 -3.92 25.07 -26.00
CA GLY A 68 -3.78 25.29 -27.44
C GLY A 68 -2.41 24.93 -28.02
N LYS A 69 -1.40 24.70 -27.16
CA LYS A 69 -0.02 24.30 -27.51
C LYS A 69 0.44 23.02 -26.81
N ILE A 70 -0.44 22.30 -26.10
CA ILE A 70 -0.12 20.98 -25.56
C ILE A 70 0.16 20.08 -26.76
N GLY A 71 1.44 19.90 -27.06
CA GLY A 71 1.92 18.82 -27.90
C GLY A 71 1.31 17.53 -27.37
N GLN A 72 0.85 16.69 -28.30
CA GLN A 72 0.23 15.39 -28.04
C GLN A 72 0.87 14.74 -26.82
N CYS A 73 0.18 14.78 -25.69
CA CYS A 73 0.67 14.19 -24.47
C CYS A 73 0.34 12.70 -24.55
N GLY A 74 1.33 11.85 -24.29
CA GLY A 74 1.24 10.44 -24.66
C GLY A 74 2.27 9.60 -23.96
N VAL A 75 2.41 8.37 -24.43
CA VAL A 75 3.46 7.44 -23.99
C VAL A 75 4.78 7.89 -24.60
N VAL A 76 5.79 8.12 -23.76
CA VAL A 76 7.11 8.62 -24.18
C VAL A 76 8.13 7.50 -24.25
N SER A 77 8.03 6.53 -23.35
CA SER A 77 8.95 5.40 -23.32
C SER A 77 8.32 4.16 -22.72
N GLU A 78 8.82 3.02 -23.18
CA GLU A 78 8.53 1.68 -22.67
C GLU A 78 9.76 1.17 -21.90
N LEU A 79 9.53 0.50 -20.77
CA LEU A 79 10.59 -0.17 -20.03
C LEU A 79 10.72 -1.61 -20.53
N ASN A 80 11.82 -1.90 -21.21
CA ASN A 80 12.13 -3.26 -21.67
C ASN A 80 12.61 -4.16 -20.52
N ASP A 81 12.62 -5.48 -20.75
CA ASP A 81 13.12 -6.49 -19.78
C ASP A 81 14.58 -6.25 -19.34
N HIS A 82 15.34 -5.48 -20.12
CA HIS A 82 16.72 -5.08 -19.82
C HIS A 82 16.84 -3.78 -19.00
N VAL A 83 15.72 -3.23 -18.49
CA VAL A 83 15.68 -1.99 -17.70
C VAL A 83 16.21 -0.77 -18.48
N THR A 84 16.10 -0.81 -19.81
CA THR A 84 16.44 0.29 -20.70
C THR A 84 15.17 0.98 -21.17
N TRP A 85 15.17 2.31 -21.17
CA TRP A 85 14.08 3.12 -21.69
C TRP A 85 14.30 3.35 -23.19
N GLU A 86 13.40 2.83 -24.01
CA GLU A 86 13.41 3.11 -25.45
C GLU A 86 12.38 4.20 -25.76
N ASN A 87 12.80 5.20 -26.54
CA ASN A 87 11.92 6.27 -26.99
C ASN A 87 10.97 5.69 -28.04
N THR A 88 9.69 5.57 -27.70
CA THR A 88 8.67 5.05 -28.60
C THR A 88 8.26 6.16 -29.57
N THR A 89 9.11 6.44 -30.57
CA THR A 89 8.82 7.49 -31.57
C THR A 89 7.73 7.08 -32.56
N SER A 90 7.30 5.81 -32.53
CA SER A 90 6.20 5.29 -33.33
C SER A 90 5.00 5.03 -32.45
N LEU A 91 3.83 5.49 -32.90
CA LEU A 91 2.50 5.10 -32.45
C LEU A 91 2.30 3.59 -32.71
N LEU A 92 3.08 2.76 -32.03
CA LEU A 92 2.92 1.32 -32.10
C LEU A 92 1.49 0.98 -31.66
N PRO A 93 0.83 0.02 -32.32
CA PRO A 93 -0.53 -0.37 -31.96
C PRO A 93 -0.57 -0.71 -30.47
N GLN A 94 -1.39 0.04 -29.72
CA GLN A 94 -1.55 -0.09 -28.25
C GLN A 94 -1.90 -1.52 -27.80
N ALA A 95 -2.31 -2.39 -28.73
CA ALA A 95 -2.75 -3.77 -28.48
C ALA A 95 -1.72 -4.65 -27.74
N HIS A 96 -0.41 -4.39 -27.85
CA HIS A 96 0.61 -5.23 -27.18
C HIS A 96 1.12 -4.70 -25.83
N GLN A 97 0.57 -3.61 -25.30
CA GLN A 97 1.13 -2.91 -24.13
C GLN A 97 0.55 -3.35 -22.79
N CYS A 98 -0.23 -4.43 -22.77
CA CYS A 98 -0.75 -4.95 -21.51
C CYS A 98 0.40 -5.38 -20.60
N HIS A 99 0.33 -4.97 -19.34
CA HIS A 99 1.28 -5.32 -18.28
C HIS A 99 2.65 -4.66 -18.29
N GLN A 100 3.00 -3.93 -19.35
CA GLN A 100 4.26 -3.19 -19.43
C GLN A 100 4.17 -1.85 -18.68
N ARG A 101 5.31 -1.40 -18.15
CA ARG A 101 5.43 -0.06 -17.56
C ARG A 101 5.71 0.95 -18.66
N LEU A 102 4.83 1.93 -18.74
CA LEU A 102 4.88 3.03 -19.70
C LEU A 102 5.15 4.33 -18.93
N SER A 103 5.96 5.21 -19.52
CA SER A 103 6.13 6.57 -19.02
C SER A 103 5.36 7.57 -19.86
N THR A 104 4.92 8.66 -19.25
CA THR A 104 4.24 9.76 -19.94
C THR A 104 4.87 11.11 -19.64
N ASN A 105 4.78 12.01 -20.61
CA ASN A 105 5.07 13.45 -20.43
C ASN A 105 3.84 14.26 -19.98
N CYS A 106 2.68 13.63 -19.74
CA CYS A 106 1.50 14.34 -19.27
C CYS A 106 1.77 14.91 -17.87
N THR A 107 1.82 16.24 -17.75
CA THR A 107 2.10 16.94 -16.50
C THR A 107 0.91 17.04 -15.55
N LEU A 108 -0.31 16.79 -16.03
CA LEU A 108 -1.54 17.18 -15.30
C LEU A 108 -2.57 16.07 -15.09
N SER A 109 -2.63 15.02 -15.93
CA SER A 109 -3.65 13.98 -15.74
C SER A 109 -3.41 12.72 -16.56
N PHE A 110 -3.71 11.57 -15.96
CA PHE A 110 -3.83 10.27 -16.65
C PHE A 110 -5.12 10.15 -17.49
N ARG A 111 -6.10 11.07 -17.34
CA ARG A 111 -7.41 10.97 -17.99
C ARG A 111 -7.37 10.92 -19.52
N GLN A 112 -6.29 11.38 -20.13
CA GLN A 112 -6.13 11.42 -21.59
C GLN A 112 -5.48 10.14 -22.12
N MET A 113 -4.96 9.28 -21.25
CA MET A 113 -4.35 8.01 -21.63
C MET A 113 -5.44 6.96 -21.77
N GLN A 114 -5.45 6.28 -22.92
CA GLN A 114 -6.35 5.18 -23.19
C GLN A 114 -5.53 3.90 -23.27
N CYS A 115 -5.96 2.91 -22.49
CA CYS A 115 -5.46 1.56 -22.60
C CYS A 115 -6.27 0.78 -23.67
N PRO A 116 -5.69 -0.26 -24.29
CA PRO A 116 -6.41 -1.08 -25.26
C PRO A 116 -7.56 -1.85 -24.60
N GLU A 117 -8.54 -2.28 -25.40
CA GLU A 117 -9.75 -2.98 -24.90
C GLU A 117 -9.43 -4.29 -24.15
N GLU A 118 -8.30 -4.93 -24.45
CA GLU A 118 -7.84 -6.17 -23.78
C GLU A 118 -7.46 -5.93 -22.31
N CYS A 119 -6.96 -4.74 -21.99
CA CYS A 119 -6.54 -4.36 -20.65
C CYS A 119 -6.92 -2.90 -20.36
N PRO A 120 -8.21 -2.59 -20.26
CA PRO A 120 -8.72 -1.23 -20.34
C PRO A 120 -8.42 -0.38 -19.10
N PHE A 121 -7.91 -0.98 -18.02
CA PHE A 121 -7.67 -0.27 -16.76
C PHE A 121 -6.25 0.27 -16.69
N LEU A 122 -6.12 1.56 -16.45
CA LEU A 122 -4.83 2.21 -16.21
C LEU A 122 -4.43 2.08 -14.74
N ALA A 123 -3.23 1.57 -14.46
CA ALA A 123 -2.69 1.40 -13.12
C ALA A 123 -1.47 2.31 -12.92
N PRO A 124 -1.60 3.41 -12.16
CA PRO A 124 -0.47 4.29 -11.83
C PRO A 124 0.59 3.55 -10.99
N ASP A 125 1.86 3.86 -11.24
CA ASP A 125 2.95 3.36 -10.40
C ASP A 125 2.99 4.13 -9.06
N LEU A 126 3.27 3.42 -7.97
CA LEU A 126 3.28 3.99 -6.62
C LEU A 126 4.48 4.92 -6.39
N HIS A 127 5.62 4.61 -7.02
CA HIS A 127 6.88 5.30 -6.77
C HIS A 127 7.17 6.36 -7.82
N PHE A 128 6.67 6.18 -9.04
CA PHE A 128 6.94 7.06 -10.16
C PHE A 128 5.64 7.68 -10.71
N PRO A 129 5.33 8.94 -10.40
CA PRO A 129 4.06 9.57 -10.76
C PRO A 129 3.86 9.75 -12.27
N CYS A 130 4.92 9.62 -13.07
CA CYS A 130 4.84 9.68 -14.53
C CYS A 130 4.78 8.28 -15.17
N MET A 131 4.77 7.21 -14.37
CA MET A 131 4.70 5.83 -14.87
C MET A 131 3.34 5.20 -14.58
N PHE A 132 2.89 4.38 -15.52
CA PHE A 132 1.66 3.63 -15.39
C PHE A 132 1.76 2.32 -16.19
N SER A 133 0.80 1.42 -16.00
CA SER A 133 0.67 0.21 -16.81
C SER A 133 -0.79 -0.08 -17.12
N CYS A 134 -1.07 -0.65 -18.29
CA CYS A 134 -2.42 -1.11 -18.63
C CYS A 134 -2.67 -2.53 -18.08
N ARG A 135 -3.83 -2.76 -17.46
CA ARG A 135 -4.16 -3.99 -16.75
C ARG A 135 -5.57 -4.47 -17.07
N SER A 136 -5.75 -5.78 -17.00
CA SER A 136 -7.08 -6.38 -16.98
C SER A 136 -7.72 -6.13 -15.60
N PRO A 137 -9.06 -6.14 -15.48
CA PRO A 137 -9.74 -5.87 -14.22
C PRO A 137 -9.32 -6.81 -13.08
N GLN A 138 -8.98 -8.07 -13.38
CA GLN A 138 -8.54 -9.02 -12.34
C GLN A 138 -7.10 -8.77 -11.87
N ARG A 139 -6.33 -7.93 -12.56
CA ARG A 139 -4.89 -7.74 -12.34
C ARG A 139 -4.52 -6.40 -11.71
N CYS A 140 -5.48 -5.51 -11.39
CA CYS A 140 -5.19 -4.24 -10.71
C CYS A 140 -4.38 -4.43 -9.42
N SER A 141 -4.79 -5.39 -8.58
CA SER A 141 -4.09 -5.75 -7.33
C SER A 141 -2.70 -6.36 -7.51
N GLY A 142 -2.33 -6.79 -8.72
CA GLY A 142 -1.04 -7.46 -8.97
C GLY A 142 0.12 -6.50 -9.12
N SER A 143 -0.12 -5.26 -9.55
CA SER A 143 0.94 -4.27 -9.80
C SER A 143 1.17 -3.30 -8.64
N ASN A 144 0.11 -3.01 -7.87
CA ASN A 144 0.17 -2.08 -6.77
C ASN A 144 -0.82 -2.54 -5.69
N VAL A 145 -0.29 -2.83 -4.51
CA VAL A 145 -1.09 -3.29 -3.37
C VAL A 145 -2.08 -2.20 -2.93
N ASP A 146 -1.74 -0.93 -3.16
CA ASP A 146 -2.55 0.21 -2.79
C ASP A 146 -3.67 0.53 -3.79
N THR A 147 -3.65 -0.04 -5.01
CA THR A 147 -4.72 0.14 -6.02
C THR A 147 -5.39 -1.19 -6.42
N PRO A 148 -6.08 -1.86 -5.47
CA PRO A 148 -6.49 -3.24 -5.67
C PRO A 148 -7.67 -3.43 -6.62
N PHE A 149 -8.46 -2.39 -6.92
CA PHE A 149 -9.74 -2.57 -7.62
C PHE A 149 -9.87 -1.81 -8.95
N PRO A 150 -10.59 -2.40 -9.93
CA PRO A 150 -10.87 -1.77 -11.21
C PRO A 150 -12.07 -0.81 -11.12
N ASP A 151 -11.82 0.49 -11.28
CA ASP A 151 -12.84 1.52 -11.37
C ASP A 151 -13.33 1.68 -12.81
N LYS A 152 -14.56 1.21 -13.06
CA LYS A 152 -15.17 1.22 -14.40
C LYS A 152 -15.62 2.61 -14.85
N GLU A 153 -15.78 3.56 -13.94
CA GLU A 153 -16.20 4.91 -14.30
C GLU A 153 -15.06 5.67 -14.98
N TYR A 154 -13.85 5.49 -14.48
CA TYR A 154 -12.63 6.16 -14.96
C TYR A 154 -11.68 5.26 -15.75
N ASN A 155 -12.00 3.96 -15.88
CA ASN A 155 -11.09 2.94 -16.43
C ASN A 155 -9.71 2.98 -15.77
N LEU A 156 -9.68 3.12 -14.44
CA LEU A 156 -8.48 3.27 -13.62
C LEU A 156 -8.45 2.18 -12.55
N CYS A 157 -7.26 1.65 -12.23
CA CYS A 157 -7.07 0.90 -11.00
C CYS A 157 -6.99 1.90 -9.83
N SER A 158 -8.05 1.98 -9.04
CA SER A 158 -8.20 2.93 -7.94
C SER A 158 -7.83 2.31 -6.60
N SER A 159 -7.44 3.16 -5.65
CA SER A 159 -7.17 2.76 -4.28
C SER A 159 -8.45 2.61 -3.49
N CYS A 160 -8.51 1.55 -2.68
CA CYS A 160 -9.65 1.31 -1.83
C CYS A 160 -9.66 2.27 -0.64
N SER A 161 -10.80 2.90 -0.36
CA SER A 161 -10.92 3.79 0.80
C SER A 161 -11.26 3.04 2.09
N VAL A 162 -11.59 1.74 2.00
CA VAL A 162 -11.91 0.90 3.17
C VAL A 162 -10.64 0.41 3.87
N VAL A 163 -10.40 0.92 5.08
CA VAL A 163 -9.27 0.52 5.93
C VAL A 163 -9.33 -0.97 6.25
N GLY A 164 -8.20 -1.68 6.12
CA GLY A 164 -8.11 -3.11 6.43
C GLY A 164 -8.69 -4.04 5.36
N CYS A 165 -9.14 -3.49 4.22
CA CYS A 165 -9.62 -4.30 3.10
C CYS A 165 -8.48 -4.82 2.22
N LYS A 166 -8.52 -6.11 1.90
CA LYS A 166 -7.56 -6.78 1.01
C LYS A 166 -8.00 -6.77 -0.46
N TYR A 167 -9.31 -6.92 -0.70
CA TYR A 167 -9.90 -6.88 -2.04
C TYR A 167 -11.19 -6.08 -2.02
N CYS A 168 -11.30 -5.05 -2.86
CA CYS A 168 -12.47 -4.18 -2.90
C CYS A 168 -13.33 -4.42 -4.15
N ILE A 169 -14.64 -4.33 -3.98
CA ILE A 169 -15.61 -4.38 -5.10
C ILE A 169 -15.83 -2.96 -5.63
N ARG A 170 -15.92 -2.00 -4.72
CA ARG A 170 -16.08 -0.56 -4.95
C ARG A 170 -15.12 0.20 -4.04
N SER A 171 -14.97 1.50 -4.28
CA SER A 171 -14.17 2.37 -3.40
C SER A 171 -14.54 2.22 -1.93
N ASP A 172 -15.84 2.15 -1.65
CA ASP A 172 -16.46 2.12 -0.33
C ASP A 172 -16.92 0.72 0.14
N PHE A 173 -16.68 -0.34 -0.65
CA PHE A 173 -17.18 -1.68 -0.33
C PHE A 173 -16.09 -2.74 -0.48
N CYS A 174 -15.76 -3.38 0.63
CA CYS A 174 -14.79 -4.44 0.72
C CYS A 174 -15.38 -5.81 0.37
N ALA A 175 -14.72 -6.57 -0.51
CA ALA A 175 -15.03 -7.95 -0.81
C ALA A 175 -14.41 -8.93 0.18
N LYS A 176 -13.21 -8.60 0.69
CA LYS A 176 -12.44 -9.47 1.59
C LYS A 176 -11.45 -8.66 2.40
N CYS A 177 -11.49 -8.81 3.71
CA CYS A 177 -10.59 -8.14 4.65
C CYS A 177 -9.22 -8.82 4.76
N HIS A 178 -8.23 -8.11 5.27
CA HIS A 178 -6.95 -8.68 5.71
C HIS A 178 -7.14 -9.61 6.92
N ASP A 179 -6.17 -10.50 7.14
CA ASP A 179 -6.16 -11.36 8.31
C ASP A 179 -6.14 -10.51 9.60
N GLY A 180 -6.99 -10.84 10.58
CA GLY A 180 -7.21 -10.01 11.78
C GLY A 180 -8.32 -8.97 11.66
N PHE A 181 -8.94 -8.84 10.49
CA PHE A 181 -10.13 -8.02 10.30
C PHE A 181 -11.33 -8.92 9.97
N SER A 182 -12.49 -8.59 10.52
CA SER A 182 -13.77 -9.21 10.18
C SER A 182 -14.57 -8.27 9.30
N GLU A 183 -15.23 -8.83 8.30
CA GLU A 183 -16.15 -8.08 7.45
C GLU A 183 -17.44 -7.76 8.23
N LYS A 184 -17.87 -6.50 8.17
CA LYS A 184 -19.15 -6.04 8.69
C LYS A 184 -19.69 -4.95 7.75
N ASP A 185 -20.78 -5.27 7.06
CA ASP A 185 -21.49 -4.35 6.15
C ASP A 185 -20.58 -3.73 5.06
N GLY A 186 -19.70 -4.55 4.46
CA GLY A 186 -18.73 -4.08 3.44
C GLY A 186 -17.57 -3.27 4.00
N SER A 187 -17.48 -3.10 5.32
CA SER A 187 -16.32 -2.52 6.02
C SER A 187 -15.52 -3.59 6.74
N CYS A 188 -14.24 -3.34 6.98
CA CYS A 188 -13.38 -4.24 7.74
C CYS A 188 -13.17 -3.68 9.14
N ILE A 189 -13.73 -4.35 10.14
CA ILE A 189 -13.51 -4.01 11.54
C ILE A 189 -12.36 -4.85 12.08
N PHE A 190 -11.44 -4.21 12.81
CA PHE A 190 -10.37 -4.94 13.47
C PHE A 190 -10.98 -5.86 14.54
N THR A 191 -10.71 -7.14 14.41
CA THR A 191 -11.20 -8.17 15.33
C THR A 191 -10.01 -8.97 15.77
N LEU A 192 -9.69 -8.93 17.07
CA LEU A 192 -8.74 -9.87 17.63
C LEU A 192 -9.30 -11.27 17.41
N THR A 193 -8.75 -11.96 16.42
CA THR A 193 -9.06 -13.36 16.14
C THR A 193 -8.81 -14.17 17.42
N SER A 194 -9.49 -15.30 17.57
CA SER A 194 -9.34 -16.19 18.73
C SER A 194 -7.87 -16.55 19.02
N GLY A 195 -7.01 -16.59 17.99
CA GLY A 195 -5.56 -16.76 18.15
C GLY A 195 -4.85 -15.60 18.87
N GLY A 196 -5.29 -14.36 18.68
CA GLY A 196 -4.74 -13.19 19.37
C GLY A 196 -5.00 -13.25 20.87
N TRP A 197 -6.23 -13.60 21.27
CA TRP A 197 -6.57 -13.82 22.67
C TRP A 197 -5.78 -14.98 23.29
N ALA A 198 -5.65 -16.08 22.55
CA ALA A 198 -4.85 -17.23 23.00
C ALA A 198 -3.38 -16.85 23.24
N ALA A 199 -2.78 -16.04 22.36
CA ALA A 199 -1.40 -15.57 22.54
C ALA A 199 -1.26 -14.69 23.80
N ILE A 200 -2.18 -13.74 24.01
CA ILE A 200 -2.17 -12.87 25.20
C ILE A 200 -2.30 -13.72 26.48
N VAL A 201 -3.25 -14.66 26.52
CA VAL A 201 -3.44 -15.57 27.66
C VAL A 201 -2.19 -16.41 27.91
N MET A 202 -1.56 -16.93 26.85
CA MET A 202 -0.32 -17.69 26.96
C MET A 202 0.83 -16.85 27.55
N TYR A 203 1.02 -15.61 27.11
CA TYR A 203 2.06 -14.72 27.66
C TYR A 203 1.81 -14.38 29.14
N VAL A 204 0.55 -14.13 29.52
CA VAL A 204 0.17 -13.88 30.93
C VAL A 204 0.46 -15.10 31.80
N LEU A 205 0.14 -16.31 31.32
CA LEU A 205 0.44 -17.55 32.04
C LEU A 205 1.95 -17.78 32.21
N ILE A 206 2.74 -17.57 31.15
CA ILE A 206 4.20 -17.68 31.23
C ILE A 206 4.76 -16.67 32.24
N GLY A 207 4.29 -15.42 32.21
CA GLY A 207 4.69 -14.39 33.18
C GLY A 207 4.39 -14.78 34.63
N LEU A 208 3.21 -15.36 34.89
CA LEU A 208 2.83 -15.87 36.21
C LEU A 208 3.73 -17.02 36.66
N ILE A 209 4.06 -17.97 35.78
CA ILE A 209 4.95 -19.09 36.10
C ILE A 209 6.35 -18.56 36.46
N VAL A 210 6.90 -17.63 35.67
CA VAL A 210 8.21 -17.02 35.95
C VAL A 210 8.20 -16.30 37.30
N LEU A 211 7.14 -15.55 37.61
CA LEU A 211 6.99 -14.87 38.90
C LEU A 211 6.99 -15.88 40.07
N LEU A 212 6.24 -16.98 39.95
CA LEU A 212 6.17 -18.03 40.98
C LEU A 212 7.51 -18.74 41.18
N VAL A 213 8.27 -18.96 40.11
CA VAL A 213 9.61 -19.54 40.19
C VAL A 213 10.57 -18.60 40.92
N ILE A 214 10.54 -17.30 40.60
CA ILE A 214 11.39 -16.30 41.27
C ILE A 214 11.05 -16.23 42.76
N THR A 215 9.77 -16.15 43.12
CA THR A 215 9.37 -16.10 44.54
C THR A 215 9.79 -17.36 45.27
N ALA A 216 9.60 -18.55 44.69
CA ALA A 216 10.05 -19.81 45.27
C ALA A 216 11.56 -19.82 45.53
N ILE A 217 12.37 -19.35 44.56
CA ILE A 217 13.83 -19.24 44.74
C ILE A 217 14.18 -18.29 45.89
N VAL A 218 13.56 -17.12 45.96
CA VAL A 218 13.79 -16.15 47.05
C VAL A 218 13.41 -16.74 48.41
N TYR A 219 12.28 -17.44 48.51
CA TYR A 219 11.88 -18.12 49.74
C TYR A 219 12.87 -19.22 50.15
N CYS A 220 13.38 -20.01 49.21
CA CYS A 220 14.40 -21.03 49.49
C CYS A 220 15.71 -20.40 50.00
N LEU A 221 16.14 -19.27 49.43
CA LEU A 221 17.36 -18.58 49.85
C LEU A 221 17.23 -17.86 51.20
N ALA A 222 16.04 -17.37 51.54
CA ALA A 222 15.80 -16.71 52.82
C ALA A 222 15.63 -17.69 54.00
N GLY A 223 15.28 -18.95 53.71
CA GLY A 223 15.07 -20.00 54.72
C GLY A 223 16.31 -20.83 55.07
N SER A 224 17.42 -20.68 54.34
CA SER A 224 18.72 -21.31 54.61
C SER A 224 19.64 -20.39 55.41
#